data_AF-A0A1D3DS07-F1
#
_entry.id   AF-A0A1D3DS07-F1
#
_cell.length_a   1.000
_cell.length_b   1.000
_cell.length_c   1.000
_cell.angle_alpha   90.00
_cell.angle_beta   90.00
_cell.angle_gamma   90.00
#
_symmetry.space_group_name_H-M   'P 1'
#
loop_
_entity.id
_entity.type
_entity.pdbx_description
1 polymer ?
#
loop_
_entity_poly.entity_id
_entity_poly.type
_entity_poly.pdbx_seq_one_letter_code
_entity_poly.pdbx_strand_id
1 'polypeptide(L)'
;MTTIPSGRRMEQAAVNALRTLLQSHDHVVEEISGQNDYGEDLFVTFADAGRVTNDVIKVQVKGGASWRRAYGYAVPVRQHGETWANGNVPVFCVVFDPDEGRLCWANATEQLRRGARKGRPPRTVRVPATAVLDDTTVGSFVDAARAYVGGYRGRNAVLAHLGEMAGVTFGSSDHVLHWVNEYEEQLIFWQRPGEDHATLLHSDLDWHPVRITPDRLVIPGSPSLGVEFGRDYPEEVRRGLPFPYVSGVILNMPEALWLASCFSATEWARRGVEAG
;
A
#
# COMPACT_ATOMS: atom_id res chain seq x y z
N MET A 1 32.40 -34.89 5.36
CA MET A 1 31.05 -34.99 4.80
C MET A 1 30.32 -33.68 5.10
N THR A 2 29.98 -32.91 4.07
CA THR A 2 29.22 -31.66 4.22
C THR A 2 27.74 -32.03 4.40
N THR A 3 27.21 -31.87 5.62
CA THR A 3 25.80 -32.12 5.91
C THR A 3 24.96 -30.95 5.39
N ILE A 4 23.94 -31.25 4.58
CA ILE A 4 22.94 -30.25 4.20
C ILE A 4 22.16 -29.88 5.46
N PRO A 5 22.11 -28.60 5.87
CA PRO A 5 21.34 -28.18 7.03
C PRO A 5 19.87 -28.61 6.89
N SER A 6 19.30 -29.25 7.92
CA SER A 6 17.92 -29.74 7.92
C SER A 6 16.89 -28.64 7.60
N GLY A 7 17.16 -27.39 8.03
CA GLY A 7 16.34 -26.22 7.70
C GLY A 7 16.26 -25.94 6.19
N ARG A 8 17.37 -26.08 5.46
CA ARG A 8 17.40 -25.87 4.01
C ARG A 8 16.62 -26.94 3.26
N ARG A 9 16.64 -28.19 3.74
CA ARG A 9 15.82 -29.26 3.16
C ARG A 9 14.33 -28.99 3.34
N MET A 10 13.92 -28.52 4.52
CA MET A 10 12.52 -28.19 4.80
C MET A 10 12.03 -26.98 3.98
N GLU A 11 12.86 -25.95 3.84
CA GLU A 11 12.56 -24.79 3.00
C GLU A 11 12.40 -25.20 1.53
N GLN A 12 13.28 -26.04 1.00
CA GLN A 12 13.13 -26.56 -0.36
C GLN A 12 11.88 -27.43 -0.52
N ALA A 13 11.53 -28.24 0.48
CA ALA A 13 10.31 -29.03 0.45
C ALA A 13 9.06 -28.14 0.37
N ALA A 14 9.04 -27.05 1.13
CA ALA A 14 7.97 -26.05 1.09
C ALA A 14 7.86 -25.37 -0.28
N VAL A 15 9.00 -24.97 -0.86
CA VAL A 15 9.07 -24.38 -2.21
C VAL A 15 8.53 -25.36 -3.26
N ASN A 16 8.96 -26.63 -3.19
CA ASN A 16 8.52 -27.67 -4.12
C ASN A 16 7.02 -27.98 -3.98
N ALA A 17 6.49 -28.01 -2.75
CA ALA A 17 5.08 -28.23 -2.51
C ALA A 17 4.23 -27.12 -3.14
N LEU A 18 4.58 -25.85 -2.91
CA LEU A 18 3.89 -24.72 -3.52
C LEU A 18 4.03 -24.71 -5.04
N ARG A 19 5.23 -24.96 -5.58
CA ARG A 19 5.47 -25.03 -7.02
C ARG A 19 4.59 -26.09 -7.66
N THR A 20 4.57 -27.29 -7.10
CA THR A 20 3.80 -28.42 -7.64
C THR A 20 2.31 -28.08 -7.70
N LEU A 21 1.77 -27.53 -6.61
CA LEU A 21 0.37 -27.11 -6.54
C LEU A 21 0.04 -26.03 -7.58
N LEU A 22 0.85 -24.99 -7.72
CA LEU A 22 0.56 -23.92 -8.68
C LEU A 22 0.69 -24.41 -10.14
N GLN A 23 1.70 -25.24 -10.44
CA GLN A 23 1.91 -25.79 -11.77
C GLN A 23 0.84 -26.81 -12.17
N SER A 24 0.28 -27.59 -11.23
CA SER A 24 -0.83 -28.50 -11.52
C SER A 24 -2.14 -27.78 -11.83
N HIS A 25 -2.22 -26.47 -11.54
CA HIS A 25 -3.31 -25.56 -11.91
C HIS A 25 -2.87 -24.56 -12.99
N ASP A 26 -1.95 -24.97 -13.87
CA ASP A 26 -1.49 -24.25 -15.07
C ASP A 26 -0.78 -22.91 -14.84
N HIS A 27 -0.37 -22.59 -13.61
CA HIS A 27 0.39 -21.37 -13.33
C HIS A 27 1.89 -21.54 -13.55
N VAL A 28 2.54 -20.47 -14.02
CA VAL A 28 3.98 -20.46 -14.26
C VAL A 28 4.69 -20.04 -12.99
N VAL A 29 5.65 -20.86 -12.54
CA VAL A 29 6.43 -20.63 -11.31
C VAL A 29 7.91 -20.64 -11.63
N GLU A 30 8.60 -19.56 -11.28
CA GLU A 30 10.04 -19.38 -11.44
C GLU A 30 10.70 -19.21 -10.08
N GLU A 31 11.77 -19.96 -9.80
CA GLU A 31 12.52 -19.83 -8.55
C GLU A 31 13.55 -18.69 -8.66
N ILE A 32 13.61 -17.86 -7.63
CA ILE A 32 14.57 -16.76 -7.54
C ILE A 32 15.89 -17.35 -7.02
N SER A 33 16.96 -17.18 -7.79
CA SER A 33 18.29 -17.66 -7.37
C SER A 33 18.71 -16.97 -6.07
N GLY A 34 19.02 -17.77 -5.04
CA GLY A 34 19.43 -17.32 -3.71
C GLY A 34 20.76 -16.54 -3.64
N GLN A 35 21.38 -16.22 -4.77
CA GLN A 35 22.47 -15.24 -4.86
C GLN A 35 21.95 -13.78 -4.77
N ASN A 36 20.67 -13.56 -5.12
CA ASN A 36 19.98 -12.27 -5.00
C ASN A 36 19.07 -12.30 -3.76
N ASP A 37 19.65 -12.27 -2.56
CA ASP A 37 18.91 -12.34 -1.29
C ASP A 37 18.17 -11.03 -0.98
N TYR A 38 17.04 -10.83 -1.65
CA TYR A 38 16.06 -9.78 -1.33
C TYR A 38 14.84 -10.33 -0.56
N GLY A 39 14.91 -11.60 -0.13
CA GLY A 39 13.89 -12.24 0.72
C GLY A 39 12.68 -12.81 -0.02
N GLU A 40 12.69 -12.98 -1.34
CA GLU A 40 11.60 -13.67 -2.05
C GLU A 40 12.13 -14.92 -2.76
N ASP A 41 11.36 -16.00 -2.77
CA ASP A 41 11.81 -17.31 -3.28
C ASP A 41 11.26 -17.62 -4.67
N LEU A 42 10.08 -17.10 -5.01
CA LEU A 42 9.39 -17.40 -6.28
C LEU A 42 8.83 -16.15 -6.95
N PHE A 43 8.83 -16.17 -8.29
CA PHE A 43 7.87 -15.44 -9.12
C PHE A 43 6.77 -16.39 -9.56
N VAL A 44 5.52 -15.94 -9.48
CA VAL A 44 4.36 -16.67 -9.97
C VAL A 44 3.64 -15.79 -10.99
N THR A 45 3.49 -16.29 -12.20
CA THR A 45 2.67 -15.67 -13.25
C THR A 45 1.40 -16.49 -13.41
N PHE A 46 0.25 -15.86 -13.18
CA PHE A 46 -1.04 -16.53 -13.24
C PHE A 46 -1.48 -16.76 -14.68
N ALA A 47 -2.14 -17.90 -14.89
CA ALA A 47 -2.79 -18.27 -16.14
C ALA A 47 -4.28 -18.46 -15.90
N ASP A 48 -5.05 -18.25 -16.97
CA ASP A 48 -6.49 -18.40 -16.99
C ASP A 48 -6.89 -19.00 -18.35
N ALA A 49 -7.66 -20.08 -18.33
CA ALA A 49 -8.06 -20.84 -19.53
C ALA A 49 -6.89 -21.16 -20.50
N GLY A 50 -5.74 -21.58 -19.96
CA GLY A 50 -4.54 -21.91 -20.75
C GLY A 50 -3.80 -20.71 -21.34
N ARG A 51 -4.13 -19.48 -20.93
CA ARG A 51 -3.45 -18.24 -21.34
C ARG A 51 -2.88 -17.52 -20.14
N VAL A 52 -1.64 -17.05 -20.28
CA VAL A 52 -0.99 -16.22 -19.27
C VAL A 52 -1.73 -14.88 -19.15
N THR A 53 -2.12 -14.53 -17.93
CA THR A 53 -2.86 -13.28 -17.62
C THR A 53 -1.94 -12.06 -17.53
N ASN A 54 -0.63 -12.30 -17.45
CA ASN A 54 0.42 -11.33 -17.10
C ASN A 54 0.28 -10.75 -15.69
N ASP A 55 -0.61 -11.28 -14.83
CA ASP A 55 -0.63 -10.96 -13.41
C ASP A 55 0.50 -11.73 -12.73
N VAL A 56 1.41 -10.99 -12.10
CA VAL A 56 2.61 -11.54 -11.47
C VAL A 56 2.63 -11.18 -10.00
N ILE A 57 2.99 -12.15 -9.16
CA ILE A 57 3.30 -11.95 -7.75
C ILE A 57 4.70 -12.50 -7.42
N LYS A 58 5.30 -11.97 -6.37
CA LYS A 58 6.43 -12.61 -5.69
C LYS A 58 5.93 -13.41 -4.50
N VAL A 59 6.60 -14.50 -4.16
CA VAL A 59 6.26 -15.31 -2.98
C VAL A 59 7.49 -15.55 -2.12
N GLN A 60 7.38 -15.22 -0.83
CA GLN A 60 8.27 -15.72 0.21
C GLN A 60 7.65 -16.99 0.81
N VAL A 61 8.38 -18.07 0.72
CA VAL A 61 8.03 -19.39 1.25
C VAL A 61 8.78 -19.64 2.56
N LYS A 62 8.08 -20.22 3.53
CA LYS A 62 8.66 -20.67 4.79
C LYS A 62 8.17 -22.07 5.13
N GLY A 63 9.10 -22.99 5.41
CA GLY A 63 8.77 -24.37 5.79
C GLY A 63 9.14 -24.66 7.23
N GLY A 64 8.26 -25.36 7.95
CA GLY A 64 8.57 -25.97 9.25
C GLY A 64 7.76 -25.46 10.44
N ALA A 65 7.76 -26.25 11.52
CA ALA A 65 6.99 -25.96 12.73
C ALA A 65 7.43 -24.67 13.46
N SER A 66 8.65 -24.17 13.22
CA SER A 66 9.18 -22.94 13.85
C SER A 66 8.41 -21.66 13.50
N TRP A 67 7.61 -21.69 12.43
CA TRP A 67 6.76 -20.57 12.00
C TRP A 67 5.39 -20.54 12.69
N ARG A 68 5.00 -21.60 13.42
CA ARG A 68 3.72 -21.71 14.14
C ARG A 68 3.60 -20.70 15.27
N ARG A 69 2.41 -20.16 15.45
CA ARG A 69 2.01 -19.23 16.52
C ARG A 69 0.61 -19.61 16.99
N ALA A 70 0.20 -19.08 18.14
CA ALA A 70 -1.15 -19.32 18.67
C ALA A 70 -2.29 -18.87 17.71
N TYR A 71 -2.00 -17.97 16.76
CA TYR A 71 -2.96 -17.44 15.79
C TYR A 71 -2.77 -18.00 14.36
N GLY A 72 -2.00 -19.07 14.19
CA GLY A 72 -1.65 -19.65 12.89
C GLY A 72 -0.14 -19.63 12.68
N TYR A 73 0.36 -18.80 11.76
CA TYR A 73 1.78 -18.70 11.45
C TYR A 73 2.25 -17.25 11.35
N ALA A 74 3.56 -17.03 11.45
CA ALA A 74 4.16 -15.71 11.32
C ALA A 74 5.47 -15.75 10.54
N VAL A 75 5.53 -14.94 9.48
CA VAL A 75 6.75 -14.73 8.69
C VAL A 75 7.38 -13.41 9.10
N PRO A 76 8.65 -13.39 9.56
CA PRO A 76 9.31 -12.16 9.96
C PRO A 76 9.64 -11.29 8.74
N VAL A 77 9.35 -9.99 8.84
CA VAL A 77 9.58 -9.02 7.76
C VAL A 77 11.05 -8.61 7.68
N ARG A 78 11.69 -8.42 8.85
CA ARG A 78 13.10 -7.98 8.98
C ARG A 78 13.40 -6.75 8.10
N GLN A 79 14.51 -6.75 7.36
CA GLN A 79 14.93 -5.66 6.48
C GLN A 79 14.10 -5.53 5.19
N HIS A 80 13.22 -6.49 4.87
CA HIS A 80 12.51 -6.53 3.59
C HIS A 80 11.23 -5.70 3.57
N GLY A 81 10.87 -5.04 4.68
CA GLY A 81 9.58 -4.36 4.83
C GLY A 81 9.29 -3.31 3.76
N GLU A 82 10.29 -2.51 3.41
CA GLU A 82 10.15 -1.48 2.37
C GLU A 82 10.00 -2.13 0.99
N THR A 83 10.89 -3.06 0.62
CA THR A 83 10.83 -3.78 -0.66
C THR A 83 9.51 -4.52 -0.85
N TRP A 84 9.01 -5.20 0.19
CA TRP A 84 7.75 -5.95 0.13
C TRP A 84 6.53 -5.04 0.10
N ALA A 85 6.57 -3.88 0.77
CA ALA A 85 5.45 -2.94 0.79
C ALA A 85 5.34 -2.14 -0.52
N ASN A 86 6.48 -1.78 -1.10
CA ASN A 86 6.56 -0.72 -2.11
C ASN A 86 7.13 -1.18 -3.46
N GLY A 87 7.60 -2.42 -3.58
CA GLY A 87 8.13 -2.97 -4.84
C GLY A 87 7.07 -3.04 -5.94
N ASN A 88 7.48 -3.09 -7.21
CA ASN A 88 6.55 -3.09 -8.36
C ASN A 88 5.67 -4.35 -8.47
N VAL A 89 6.09 -5.43 -7.82
CA VAL A 89 5.37 -6.71 -7.79
C VAL A 89 5.00 -7.01 -6.33
N PRO A 90 3.72 -7.25 -6.01
CA PRO A 90 3.31 -7.54 -4.65
C PRO A 90 3.85 -8.90 -4.18
N VAL A 91 4.16 -8.96 -2.89
CA VAL A 91 4.73 -10.11 -2.19
C VAL A 91 3.65 -10.79 -1.36
N PHE A 92 3.57 -12.12 -1.51
CA PHE A 92 2.75 -13.00 -0.69
C PHE A 92 3.65 -13.88 0.17
N CYS A 93 3.22 -14.19 1.38
CA CYS A 93 3.88 -15.18 2.22
C CYS A 93 3.11 -16.49 2.16
N VAL A 94 3.82 -17.61 1.96
CA VAL A 94 3.28 -18.96 2.07
C VAL A 94 4.07 -19.75 3.12
N VAL A 95 3.36 -20.40 4.03
CA VAL A 95 3.94 -21.27 5.05
C VAL A 95 3.54 -22.71 4.79
N PHE A 96 4.51 -23.61 4.70
CA PHE A 96 4.29 -25.05 4.68
C PHE A 96 4.42 -25.62 6.10
N ASP A 97 3.34 -26.25 6.57
CA ASP A 97 3.30 -26.97 7.82
C ASP A 97 3.54 -28.47 7.59
N PRO A 98 4.70 -29.01 7.97
CA PRO A 98 5.04 -30.40 7.65
C PRO A 98 4.25 -31.42 8.47
N ASP A 99 3.76 -31.07 9.66
CA ASP A 99 3.04 -32.02 10.52
C ASP A 99 1.59 -32.20 10.02
N GLU A 100 1.03 -31.15 9.41
CA GLU A 100 -0.32 -31.15 8.84
C GLU A 100 -0.30 -31.35 7.31
N GLY A 101 0.87 -31.32 6.69
CA GLY A 101 1.03 -31.46 5.23
C GLY A 101 0.36 -30.35 4.42
N ARG A 102 0.14 -29.16 5.01
CA ARG A 102 -0.66 -28.09 4.40
C ARG A 102 0.15 -26.83 4.11
N LEU A 103 -0.27 -26.08 3.09
CA LEU A 103 0.19 -24.73 2.83
C LEU A 103 -0.83 -23.72 3.37
N CYS A 104 -0.36 -22.60 3.92
CA CYS A 104 -1.20 -21.48 4.31
C CYS A 104 -0.61 -20.17 3.78
N TRP A 105 -1.44 -19.18 3.45
CA TRP A 105 -0.97 -17.99 2.75
C TRP A 105 -1.48 -16.67 3.33
N ALA A 106 -0.77 -15.58 3.03
CA ALA A 106 -1.24 -14.22 3.27
C ALA A 106 -0.60 -13.21 2.31
N ASN A 107 -1.32 -12.13 2.01
CA ASN A 107 -0.79 -11.00 1.26
C ASN A 107 0.10 -10.12 2.16
N ALA A 108 1.42 -10.22 2.00
CA ALA A 108 2.39 -9.51 2.82
C ALA A 108 2.39 -8.01 2.51
N THR A 109 2.41 -7.66 1.22
CA THR A 109 2.35 -6.26 0.75
C THR A 109 1.13 -5.55 1.33
N GLU A 110 -0.04 -6.19 1.31
CA GLU A 110 -1.26 -5.61 1.84
C GLU A 110 -1.16 -5.36 3.35
N GLN A 111 -0.71 -6.35 4.14
CA GLN A 111 -0.55 -6.19 5.58
C GLN A 111 0.44 -5.09 5.94
N LEU A 112 1.57 -5.02 5.23
CA LEU A 112 2.60 -4.01 5.43
C LEU A 112 2.06 -2.61 5.15
N ARG A 113 1.40 -2.42 4.01
CA ARG A 113 0.82 -1.13 3.64
C ARG A 113 -0.33 -0.72 4.55
N ARG A 114 -1.19 -1.66 4.95
CA ARG A 114 -2.25 -1.40 5.94
C ARG A 114 -1.69 -0.98 7.30
N GLY A 115 -0.55 -1.55 7.73
CA GLY A 115 0.10 -1.16 8.98
C GLY A 115 0.87 0.17 8.88
N ALA A 116 1.54 0.43 7.76
CA ALA A 116 2.16 1.73 7.48
C ALA A 116 1.09 2.84 7.51
N ARG A 117 -0.10 2.58 6.96
CA ARG A 117 -1.25 3.49 7.07
C ARG A 117 -1.79 3.73 8.49
N LYS A 118 -1.31 2.98 9.47
CA LYS A 118 -1.65 3.15 10.89
C LYS A 118 -0.46 3.67 11.69
N GLY A 119 0.59 4.15 10.99
CA GLY A 119 1.83 4.63 11.59
C GLY A 119 2.73 3.52 12.19
N ARG A 120 2.37 2.24 12.02
CA ARG A 120 3.11 1.12 12.61
C ARG A 120 3.18 -0.07 11.65
N PRO A 121 4.15 -0.12 10.74
CA PRO A 121 4.33 -1.28 9.86
C PRO A 121 4.58 -2.55 10.72
N PRO A 122 3.91 -3.67 10.40
CA PRO A 122 4.04 -4.90 11.17
C PRO A 122 5.45 -5.48 11.00
N ARG A 123 6.04 -5.97 12.10
CA ARG A 123 7.34 -6.68 12.06
C ARG A 123 7.23 -8.12 11.57
N THR A 124 6.01 -8.65 11.51
CA THR A 124 5.71 -10.00 11.04
C THR A 124 4.45 -9.98 10.20
N VAL A 125 4.46 -10.68 9.08
CA VAL A 125 3.27 -11.01 8.31
C VAL A 125 2.54 -12.13 9.05
N ARG A 126 1.27 -11.92 9.38
CA ARG A 126 0.44 -12.94 10.01
C ARG A 126 -0.20 -13.79 8.93
N VAL A 127 -0.01 -15.10 9.00
CA VAL A 127 -0.58 -16.06 8.07
C VAL A 127 -1.60 -16.90 8.84
N PRO A 128 -2.91 -16.69 8.62
CA PRO A 128 -3.93 -17.42 9.38
C PRO A 128 -3.96 -18.88 8.95
N ALA A 129 -4.12 -19.81 9.91
CA ALA A 129 -4.23 -21.24 9.62
C ALA A 129 -5.48 -21.61 8.81
N THR A 130 -6.46 -20.72 8.75
CA THR A 130 -7.68 -20.87 7.94
C THR A 130 -7.49 -20.49 6.47
N ALA A 131 -6.44 -19.74 6.12
CA ALA A 131 -6.11 -19.42 4.73
C ALA A 131 -5.29 -20.54 4.11
N VAL A 132 -5.91 -21.72 4.01
CA VAL A 132 -5.31 -22.92 3.43
C VAL A 132 -5.12 -22.73 1.92
N LEU A 133 -4.01 -23.22 1.39
CA LEU A 133 -3.71 -23.27 -0.03
C LEU A 133 -3.55 -24.75 -0.46
N ASP A 134 -4.56 -25.28 -1.12
CA ASP A 134 -4.61 -26.65 -1.64
C ASP A 134 -5.36 -26.69 -2.98
N ASP A 135 -5.57 -27.89 -3.53
CA ASP A 135 -6.26 -28.10 -4.81
C ASP A 135 -7.69 -27.53 -4.85
N THR A 136 -8.35 -27.38 -3.70
CA THR A 136 -9.71 -26.86 -3.60
C THR A 136 -9.75 -25.35 -3.41
N THR A 137 -8.71 -24.76 -2.81
CA THR A 137 -8.68 -23.33 -2.47
C THR A 137 -7.79 -22.50 -3.38
N VAL A 138 -6.96 -23.11 -4.23
CA VAL A 138 -6.02 -22.39 -5.13
C VAL A 138 -6.73 -21.38 -6.03
N GLY A 139 -7.92 -21.70 -6.56
CA GLY A 139 -8.70 -20.74 -7.35
C GLY A 139 -9.03 -19.46 -6.57
N SER A 140 -9.45 -19.59 -5.32
CA SER A 140 -9.74 -18.43 -4.45
C SER A 140 -8.49 -17.62 -4.09
N PHE A 141 -7.34 -18.28 -3.95
CA PHE A 141 -6.05 -17.60 -3.76
C PHE A 141 -5.67 -16.79 -5.00
N VAL A 142 -5.81 -17.38 -6.19
CA VAL A 142 -5.49 -16.75 -7.47
C VAL A 142 -6.40 -15.54 -7.70
N ASP A 143 -7.70 -15.68 -7.48
CA ASP A 143 -8.66 -14.57 -7.61
C ASP A 143 -8.31 -13.41 -6.67
N ALA A 144 -8.02 -13.71 -5.40
CA ALA A 144 -7.62 -12.70 -4.43
C ALA A 144 -6.28 -12.02 -4.81
N ALA A 145 -5.31 -12.80 -5.30
CA ALA A 145 -4.02 -12.29 -5.71
C ALA A 145 -4.13 -11.39 -6.96
N ARG A 146 -4.85 -11.85 -8.00
CA ARG A 146 -5.09 -11.10 -9.24
C ARG A 146 -5.87 -9.82 -8.98
N ALA A 147 -6.93 -9.87 -8.16
CA ALA A 147 -7.68 -8.68 -7.76
C ALA A 147 -6.76 -7.65 -7.08
N TYR A 148 -5.86 -8.09 -6.20
CA TYR A 148 -4.88 -7.21 -5.58
C TYR A 148 -3.86 -6.65 -6.58
N VAL A 149 -3.33 -7.47 -7.50
CA VAL A 149 -2.40 -7.03 -8.56
C VAL A 149 -3.06 -5.97 -9.44
N GLY A 150 -4.30 -6.18 -9.87
CA GLY A 150 -5.07 -5.22 -10.67
C GLY A 150 -5.22 -3.87 -9.97
N GLY A 151 -5.63 -3.87 -8.71
CA GLY A 151 -5.72 -2.64 -7.90
C GLY A 151 -4.35 -1.99 -7.63
N TYR A 152 -3.31 -2.78 -7.43
CA TYR A 152 -1.95 -2.32 -7.20
C TYR A 152 -1.38 -1.59 -8.43
N ARG A 153 -1.51 -2.20 -9.61
CA ARG A 153 -1.12 -1.61 -10.90
C ARG A 153 -1.95 -0.39 -11.23
N GLY A 154 -3.28 -0.47 -11.09
CA GLY A 154 -4.19 0.64 -11.37
C GLY A 154 -3.85 1.89 -10.54
N ARG A 155 -3.59 1.72 -9.24
CA ARG A 155 -3.13 2.83 -8.40
C ARG A 155 -1.83 3.43 -8.92
N ASN A 156 -0.83 2.61 -9.21
CA ASN A 156 0.47 3.10 -9.67
C ASN A 156 0.38 3.78 -11.04
N ALA A 157 -0.49 3.32 -11.94
CA ALA A 157 -0.77 3.97 -13.22
C ALA A 157 -1.41 5.35 -13.03
N VAL A 158 -2.39 5.47 -12.12
CA VAL A 158 -3.00 6.77 -11.78
C VAL A 158 -1.95 7.71 -11.19
N LEU A 159 -1.13 7.25 -10.25
CA LEU A 159 -0.05 8.07 -9.68
C LEU A 159 0.96 8.52 -10.73
N ALA A 160 1.36 7.63 -11.65
CA ALA A 160 2.27 7.98 -12.74
C ALA A 160 1.67 9.05 -13.64
N HIS A 161 0.41 8.88 -14.06
CA HIS A 161 -0.29 9.86 -14.90
C HIS A 161 -0.41 11.22 -14.22
N LEU A 162 -0.86 11.27 -12.96
CA LEU A 162 -0.94 12.51 -12.19
C LEU A 162 0.44 13.16 -12.01
N GLY A 163 1.48 12.36 -11.82
CA GLY A 163 2.85 12.85 -11.69
C GLY A 163 3.38 13.46 -12.99
N GLU A 164 3.13 12.81 -14.13
CA GLU A 164 3.45 13.34 -15.46
C GLU A 164 2.74 14.67 -15.72
N MET A 165 1.44 14.75 -15.41
CA MET A 165 0.65 15.97 -15.58
C MET A 165 1.18 17.14 -14.75
N ALA A 166 1.53 16.88 -13.49
CA ALA A 166 2.00 17.91 -12.57
C ALA A 166 3.53 18.11 -12.55
N GLY A 167 4.28 17.37 -13.37
CA GLY A 167 5.74 17.45 -13.41
C GLY A 167 6.44 16.99 -12.13
N VAL A 168 5.85 16.06 -11.38
CA VAL A 168 6.37 15.55 -10.10
C VAL A 168 6.39 14.02 -10.05
N THR A 169 7.19 13.46 -9.13
CA THR A 169 7.21 12.02 -8.86
C THR A 169 6.63 11.75 -7.48
N PHE A 170 5.56 10.97 -7.41
CA PHE A 170 4.97 10.52 -6.15
C PHE A 170 5.64 9.25 -5.62
N GLY A 171 5.92 9.22 -4.32
CA GLY A 171 6.35 8.04 -3.60
C GLY A 171 5.23 7.01 -3.46
N SER A 172 5.61 5.74 -3.37
CA SER A 172 4.68 4.61 -3.20
C SER A 172 3.89 4.66 -1.87
N SER A 173 4.49 5.28 -0.86
CA SER A 173 3.93 5.54 0.47
C SER A 173 3.14 6.85 0.57
N ASP A 174 3.16 7.68 -0.47
CA ASP A 174 2.53 8.99 -0.43
C ASP A 174 1.00 8.89 -0.47
N HIS A 175 0.36 9.84 0.19
CA HIS A 175 -1.08 10.04 0.13
C HIS A 175 -1.38 11.07 -0.95
N VAL A 176 -1.80 10.57 -2.10
CA VAL A 176 -2.18 11.38 -3.25
C VAL A 176 -3.68 11.24 -3.45
N LEU A 177 -4.39 12.35 -3.32
CA LEU A 177 -5.82 12.46 -3.58
C LEU A 177 -6.00 13.40 -4.75
N HIS A 178 -6.84 13.02 -5.71
CA HIS A 178 -7.09 13.78 -6.92
C HIS A 178 -8.58 14.10 -7.03
N TRP A 179 -8.89 15.31 -7.47
CA TRP A 179 -10.24 15.74 -7.76
C TRP A 179 -10.26 16.74 -8.91
N VAL A 180 -11.34 16.72 -9.66
CA VAL A 180 -11.61 17.62 -10.78
C VAL A 180 -12.85 18.44 -10.40
N ASN A 181 -12.73 19.76 -10.43
CA ASN A 181 -13.84 20.64 -10.09
C ASN A 181 -14.82 20.82 -11.27
N GLU A 182 -15.84 21.67 -11.09
CA GLU A 182 -16.85 21.94 -12.13
C GLU A 182 -16.32 22.70 -13.35
N TYR A 183 -15.13 23.29 -13.24
CA TYR A 183 -14.43 24.04 -14.30
C TYR A 183 -13.37 23.19 -15.02
N GLU A 184 -13.36 21.87 -14.78
CA GLU A 184 -12.36 20.92 -15.30
C GLU A 184 -10.92 21.15 -14.76
N GLU A 185 -10.78 21.99 -13.75
CA GLU A 185 -9.51 22.23 -13.08
C GLU A 185 -9.19 21.05 -12.16
N GLN A 186 -7.91 20.69 -12.12
CA GLN A 186 -7.44 19.49 -11.46
C GLN A 186 -6.63 19.84 -10.22
N LEU A 187 -7.01 19.22 -9.11
CA LEU A 187 -6.39 19.40 -7.81
C LEU A 187 -5.79 18.08 -7.34
N ILE A 188 -4.52 18.14 -6.95
CA ILE A 188 -3.81 17.04 -6.34
C ILE A 188 -3.39 17.46 -4.93
N PHE A 189 -3.94 16.77 -3.94
CA PHE A 189 -3.50 16.84 -2.56
C PHE A 189 -2.44 15.76 -2.34
N TRP A 190 -1.23 16.17 -1.98
CA TRP A 190 -0.09 15.30 -1.80
C TRP A 190 0.47 15.42 -0.39
N GLN A 191 0.25 14.40 0.43
CA GLN A 191 0.79 14.29 1.78
C GLN A 191 1.82 13.17 1.84
N ARG A 192 3.08 13.53 2.14
CA ARG A 192 4.11 12.52 2.43
C ARG A 192 4.01 12.07 3.88
N PRO A 193 4.30 10.79 4.18
CA PRO A 193 4.33 10.30 5.56
C PRO A 193 5.36 11.08 6.40
N GLY A 194 4.96 11.55 7.57
CA GLY A 194 5.86 12.24 8.50
C GLY A 194 6.14 13.71 8.16
N GLU A 195 5.52 14.28 7.13
CA GLU A 195 5.47 15.73 6.96
C GLU A 195 4.29 16.31 7.75
N ASP A 196 4.46 17.47 8.38
CA ASP A 196 3.43 18.21 9.10
C ASP A 196 2.50 19.03 8.17
N HIS A 197 2.85 19.11 6.88
CA HIS A 197 2.13 19.81 5.84
C HIS A 197 1.85 18.88 4.67
N ALA A 198 0.92 19.29 3.81
CA ALA A 198 0.71 18.69 2.50
C ALA A 198 1.14 19.67 1.40
N THR A 199 1.27 19.16 0.18
CA THR A 199 1.48 19.95 -1.03
C THR A 199 0.21 19.92 -1.86
N LEU A 200 -0.29 21.09 -2.24
CA LEU A 200 -1.33 21.26 -3.24
C LEU A 200 -0.67 21.51 -4.59
N LEU A 201 -1.07 20.72 -5.59
CA LEU A 201 -0.78 20.97 -6.99
C LEU A 201 -2.11 21.25 -7.67
N HIS A 202 -2.21 22.39 -8.34
CA HIS A 202 -3.45 22.87 -8.96
C HIS A 202 -3.16 23.22 -10.42
N SER A 203 -4.00 22.78 -11.36
CA SER A 203 -3.82 23.05 -12.79
C SER A 203 -3.66 24.54 -13.09
N ASP A 204 -4.50 25.37 -12.47
CA ASP A 204 -4.54 26.82 -12.67
C ASP A 204 -3.35 27.58 -12.08
N LEU A 205 -2.59 26.92 -11.23
CA LEU A 205 -1.33 27.44 -10.70
C LEU A 205 -0.13 26.88 -11.47
N ASP A 206 -0.34 26.42 -12.70
CA ASP A 206 0.66 25.73 -13.53
C ASP A 206 1.36 24.59 -12.78
N TRP A 207 0.62 23.91 -11.89
CA TRP A 207 1.12 22.84 -11.04
C TRP A 207 2.25 23.23 -10.07
N HIS A 208 2.45 24.53 -9.82
CA HIS A 208 3.46 24.97 -8.85
C HIS A 208 3.13 24.42 -7.45
N PRO A 209 4.09 23.73 -6.78
CA PRO A 209 3.85 23.16 -5.46
C PRO A 209 3.54 24.22 -4.41
N VAL A 210 2.35 24.16 -3.82
CA VAL A 210 1.94 25.04 -2.71
C VAL A 210 1.89 24.25 -1.41
N ARG A 211 2.68 24.65 -0.41
CA ARG A 211 2.59 24.03 0.92
C ARG A 211 1.31 24.48 1.63
N ILE A 212 0.50 23.53 2.03
CA ILE A 212 -0.79 23.75 2.69
C ILE A 212 -0.84 23.00 4.02
N THR A 213 -1.45 23.64 5.00
CA THR A 213 -1.67 23.08 6.34
C THR A 213 -3.12 23.30 6.77
N PRO A 214 -3.68 22.45 7.65
CA PRO A 214 -5.05 22.60 8.13
C PRO A 214 -5.34 23.98 8.75
N ASP A 215 -4.40 24.53 9.51
CA ASP A 215 -4.50 25.85 10.16
C ASP A 215 -4.56 27.02 9.17
N ARG A 216 -4.05 26.83 7.94
CA ARG A 216 -4.05 27.85 6.89
C ARG A 216 -5.23 27.78 5.96
N LEU A 217 -6.08 26.75 6.08
CA LEU A 217 -7.33 26.67 5.34
C LEU A 217 -8.40 27.49 6.04
N VAL A 218 -8.97 28.47 5.33
CA VAL A 218 -10.08 29.28 5.83
C VAL A 218 -11.28 29.13 4.93
N ILE A 219 -12.41 28.83 5.57
CA ILE A 219 -13.72 28.71 4.94
C ILE A 219 -14.64 29.76 5.58
N PRO A 220 -14.99 30.85 4.87
CA PRO A 220 -15.85 31.89 5.40
C PRO A 220 -17.20 31.36 5.87
N GLY A 221 -17.68 31.84 7.01
CA GLY A 221 -19.03 31.57 7.49
C GLY A 221 -19.31 30.12 7.92
N SER A 222 -18.29 29.28 8.16
CA SER A 222 -18.45 27.90 8.65
C SER A 222 -18.28 27.82 10.18
N PRO A 223 -19.36 27.63 10.98
CA PRO A 223 -19.25 27.39 12.41
C PRO A 223 -19.28 25.90 12.76
N SER A 224 -19.50 24.98 11.79
CA SER A 224 -20.18 23.70 12.09
C SER A 224 -19.69 22.42 11.38
N LEU A 225 -18.71 22.45 10.48
CA LEU A 225 -17.98 21.20 10.17
C LEU A 225 -17.02 21.00 11.35
N GLY A 226 -17.17 19.93 12.13
CA GLY A 226 -16.43 19.67 13.39
C GLY A 226 -14.91 19.51 13.26
N VAL A 227 -14.28 20.25 12.36
CA VAL A 227 -12.86 20.31 12.09
C VAL A 227 -12.46 21.79 12.15
N GLU A 228 -11.60 22.12 13.10
CA GLU A 228 -11.29 23.49 13.52
C GLU A 228 -10.34 24.22 12.54
N PHE A 229 -10.69 24.31 11.26
CA PHE A 229 -9.84 24.93 10.23
C PHE A 229 -9.76 26.47 10.39
N GLY A 230 -8.55 27.01 10.47
CA GLY A 230 -8.28 28.46 10.52
C GLY A 230 -8.49 29.14 11.86
N ARG A 231 -8.59 28.42 13.00
CA ARG A 231 -8.91 29.01 14.32
C ARG A 231 -7.95 30.10 14.78
N ASP A 232 -6.72 30.07 14.29
CA ASP A 232 -5.69 31.04 14.65
C ASP A 232 -5.88 32.41 13.98
N TYR A 233 -6.80 32.53 13.01
CA TYR A 233 -7.13 33.81 12.40
C TYR A 233 -8.19 34.58 13.21
N PRO A 234 -7.98 35.89 13.44
CA PRO A 234 -8.98 36.76 14.05
C PRO A 234 -10.32 36.68 13.30
N GLU A 235 -11.44 36.70 14.04
CA GLU A 235 -12.81 36.68 13.48
C GLU A 235 -13.03 37.74 12.39
N GLU A 236 -12.41 38.91 12.55
CA GLU A 236 -12.48 40.03 11.62
C GLU A 236 -11.91 39.70 10.23
N VAL A 237 -10.82 38.92 10.18
CA VAL A 237 -10.19 38.47 8.92
C VAL A 237 -11.05 37.41 8.24
N ARG A 238 -11.64 36.50 9.02
CA ARG A 238 -12.57 35.47 8.52
C ARG A 238 -13.88 36.03 7.97
N ARG A 239 -14.38 37.12 8.55
CA ARG A 239 -15.55 37.86 8.04
C ARG A 239 -15.20 38.78 6.87
N GLY A 240 -13.96 39.25 6.79
CA GLY A 240 -13.49 40.17 5.75
C GLY A 240 -13.12 39.52 4.42
N LEU A 241 -12.86 38.21 4.39
CA LEU A 241 -12.56 37.48 3.16
C LEU A 241 -13.82 36.80 2.61
N PRO A 242 -14.31 37.21 1.42
CA PRO A 242 -15.57 36.69 0.89
C PRO A 242 -15.45 35.29 0.25
N PHE A 243 -14.23 34.74 0.14
CA PHE A 243 -13.94 33.47 -0.51
C PHE A 243 -13.07 32.55 0.35
N PRO A 244 -13.22 31.23 0.23
CA PRO A 244 -12.29 30.28 0.80
C PRO A 244 -10.86 30.47 0.29
N TYR A 245 -9.87 30.20 1.14
CA TYR A 245 -8.47 30.30 0.76
C TYR A 245 -7.57 29.36 1.57
N VAL A 246 -6.41 29.00 1.00
CA VAL A 246 -5.37 28.24 1.69
C VAL A 246 -3.97 28.70 1.26
N SER A 247 -3.10 29.07 2.19
CA SER A 247 -1.70 29.45 1.91
C SER A 247 -1.52 30.44 0.73
N GLY A 248 -2.46 31.38 0.54
CA GLY A 248 -2.42 32.35 -0.56
C GLY A 248 -3.10 31.92 -1.87
N VAL A 249 -3.69 30.72 -1.92
CA VAL A 249 -4.52 30.23 -3.02
C VAL A 249 -5.98 30.51 -2.71
N ILE A 250 -6.67 31.18 -3.64
CA ILE A 250 -8.12 31.37 -3.58
C ILE A 250 -8.79 30.09 -4.06
N LEU A 251 -9.82 29.65 -3.34
CA LEU A 251 -10.55 28.43 -3.65
C LEU A 251 -12.03 28.73 -3.80
N ASN A 252 -12.73 27.96 -4.62
CA ASN A 252 -14.19 27.87 -4.53
C ASN A 252 -14.61 27.01 -3.32
N MET A 253 -15.91 27.02 -3.01
CA MET A 253 -16.41 26.30 -1.84
C MET A 253 -16.24 24.77 -1.96
N PRO A 254 -16.55 24.12 -3.10
CA PRO A 254 -16.25 22.71 -3.31
C PRO A 254 -14.79 22.32 -3.10
N GLU A 255 -13.84 23.11 -3.61
CA GLU A 255 -12.39 22.91 -3.42
C GLU A 255 -12.00 22.96 -1.95
N ALA A 256 -12.48 23.96 -1.23
CA ALA A 256 -12.17 24.12 0.18
C ALA A 256 -12.73 22.97 1.02
N LEU A 257 -13.93 22.48 0.72
CA LEU A 257 -14.54 21.33 1.38
C LEU A 257 -13.82 20.01 1.05
N TRP A 258 -13.38 19.86 -0.20
CA TRP A 258 -12.58 18.72 -0.61
C TRP A 258 -11.21 18.71 0.10
N LEU A 259 -10.52 19.86 0.19
CA LEU A 259 -9.26 19.99 0.92
C LEU A 259 -9.43 19.74 2.42
N ALA A 260 -10.50 20.27 3.03
CA ALA A 260 -10.86 19.95 4.41
C ALA A 260 -11.01 18.44 4.63
N SER A 261 -11.68 17.75 3.71
CA SER A 261 -11.85 16.30 3.75
C SER A 261 -10.51 15.56 3.57
N CYS A 262 -9.64 16.04 2.69
CA CYS A 262 -8.29 15.50 2.49
C CYS A 262 -7.46 15.63 3.76
N PHE A 263 -7.47 16.79 4.42
CA PHE A 263 -6.81 16.99 5.70
C PHE A 263 -7.33 16.02 6.76
N SER A 264 -8.66 15.87 6.90
CA SER A 264 -9.24 14.92 7.85
C SER A 264 -8.81 13.47 7.55
N ALA A 265 -8.90 13.04 6.28
CA ALA A 265 -8.55 11.68 5.86
C ALA A 265 -7.06 11.33 6.05
N THR A 266 -6.19 12.34 6.08
CA THR A 266 -4.72 12.19 6.19
C THR A 266 -4.16 12.64 7.53
N GLU A 267 -5.01 12.99 8.50
CA GLU A 267 -4.58 13.47 9.82
C GLU A 267 -3.62 12.50 10.52
N TRP A 268 -3.91 11.20 10.48
CA TRP A 268 -3.06 10.17 11.07
C TRP A 268 -1.66 10.10 10.44
N ALA A 269 -1.52 10.49 9.16
CA ALA A 269 -0.23 10.46 8.46
C ALA A 269 0.69 11.61 8.89
N ARG A 270 0.10 12.72 9.40
CA ARG A 270 0.81 13.86 9.97
C ARG A 270 1.13 13.68 11.47
N ARG A 271 0.23 13.07 12.24
CA ARG A 271 0.40 12.84 13.70
C ARG A 271 1.59 11.94 14.07
N GLY A 272 2.19 11.21 13.12
CA GLY A 272 3.39 10.40 13.34
C GLY A 272 4.64 11.19 13.74
N VAL A 273 4.61 12.52 13.68
CA VAL A 273 5.73 13.43 14.01
C VAL A 273 5.73 13.85 15.49
N GLU A 274 4.58 13.81 16.18
CA GLU A 274 4.46 14.33 17.55
C GLU A 274 4.90 13.35 18.66
N ALA A 275 5.38 12.15 18.30
CA ALA A 275 5.92 11.18 19.25
C ALA A 275 7.40 10.89 18.96
N GLY A 276 8.23 11.93 19.09
CA GLY A 276 9.68 11.88 19.07
C GLY A 276 10.25 12.58 20.30
#